data_AF-A0A958SCN3-F1
#
_entry.id   AF-A0A958SCN3-F1
#
_cell.length_a   1.000
_cell.length_b   1.000
_cell.length_c   1.000
_cell.angle_alpha   90.00
_cell.angle_beta   90.00
_cell.angle_gamma   90.00
#
_symmetry.space_group_name_H-M   'P 1'
#
loop_
_entity.id
_entity.type
_entity.pdbx_description
1 polymer ?
#
loop_
_entity_poly.entity_id
_entity_poly.type
_entity_poly.pdbx_seq_one_letter_code
_entity_poly.pdbx_strand_id
1 'polypeptide(L)'
;MKIKSVEVDNRRKRINIMTAKGAYSLPFVKLSKIPTVEDKIIEVYVDKELGKEAVTYLTESGYEDSIHLDVFLDFNKEPDFLKKIFLFKLTDKAREALDAS
;
A
#
# COMPACT_ATOMS: atom_id res chain seq x y z
N MET A 1 -6.93 5.94 7.17
CA MET A 1 -7.43 6.75 6.02
C MET A 1 -8.05 5.76 5.06
N LYS A 2 -9.18 6.04 4.40
CA LYS A 2 -9.87 5.02 3.59
C LYS A 2 -9.67 5.20 2.09
N ILE A 3 -9.54 4.08 1.39
CA ILE A 3 -9.49 3.99 -0.08
C ILE A 3 -10.93 4.05 -0.61
N LYS A 4 -11.13 4.90 -1.62
CA LYS A 4 -12.42 5.13 -2.28
C LYS A 4 -12.56 4.32 -3.56
N SER A 5 -11.51 4.27 -4.36
CA SER A 5 -11.45 3.51 -5.61
C SER A 5 -10.01 3.08 -5.90
N VAL A 6 -9.89 2.06 -6.75
CA VAL A 6 -8.63 1.54 -7.24
C VAL A 6 -8.72 1.27 -8.74
N GLU A 7 -7.62 1.47 -9.43
CA GLU A 7 -7.45 1.20 -10.85
C GLU A 7 -6.05 0.61 -11.10
N VAL A 8 -5.96 -0.36 -12.01
CA VAL A 8 -4.68 -0.91 -12.47
C VAL A 8 -4.33 -0.35 -13.84
N ASP A 9 -3.16 0.28 -13.94
CA ASP A 9 -2.57 0.70 -15.21
C ASP A 9 -1.50 -0.31 -15.62
N ASN A 10 -1.93 -1.37 -16.31
CA ASN A 10 -1.04 -2.41 -16.83
C ASN A 10 -0.03 -1.87 -17.86
N ARG A 11 -0.34 -0.76 -18.56
CA ARG A 11 0.56 -0.16 -19.54
C ARG A 11 1.73 0.55 -18.86
N ARG A 12 1.46 1.29 -17.78
CA ARG A 12 2.49 1.96 -16.96
C ARG A 12 3.04 1.07 -15.85
N LYS A 13 2.49 -0.13 -15.65
CA LYS A 13 2.85 -1.10 -14.60
C LYS A 13 2.70 -0.51 -13.20
N ARG A 14 1.54 0.08 -12.90
CA ARG A 14 1.25 0.70 -11.60
C ARG A 14 -0.19 0.47 -11.17
N ILE A 15 -0.41 0.43 -9.86
CA ILE A 15 -1.73 0.47 -9.23
C ILE A 15 -1.97 1.90 -8.75
N ASN A 16 -3.11 2.47 -9.11
CA ASN A 16 -3.53 3.80 -8.68
C ASN A 16 -4.69 3.66 -7.71
N ILE A 17 -4.63 4.42 -6.62
CA ILE A 17 -5.71 4.49 -5.63
C ILE A 17 -6.17 5.93 -5.46
N MET A 18 -7.46 6.09 -5.17
CA MET A 18 -8.03 7.38 -4.79
C MET A 18 -8.45 7.33 -3.32
N THR A 19 -8.07 8.35 -2.56
CA THR A 19 -8.49 8.53 -1.17
C THR A 19 -9.24 9.85 -1.01
N ALA A 20 -9.65 10.20 0.20
CA ALA A 20 -10.18 11.53 0.49
C ALA A 20 -9.12 12.64 0.40
N LYS A 21 -7.84 12.35 0.64
CA LYS A 21 -6.75 13.34 0.63
C LYS A 21 -6.07 13.51 -0.73
N GLY A 22 -6.24 12.55 -1.63
CA GLY A 22 -5.64 12.61 -2.97
C GLY A 22 -5.50 11.25 -3.63
N ALA A 23 -4.89 11.28 -4.82
CA ALA A 23 -4.53 10.10 -5.58
C ALA A 23 -3.11 9.66 -5.24
N TYR A 24 -2.91 8.36 -5.10
CA TYR A 24 -1.58 7.77 -4.88
C TYR A 24 -1.35 6.64 -5.88
N SER A 25 -0.09 6.40 -6.21
CA SER A 25 0.28 5.38 -7.19
C SER A 25 1.42 4.52 -6.66
N LEU A 26 1.35 3.22 -6.91
CA LEU A 26 2.36 2.25 -6.51
C LEU A 26 2.82 1.46 -7.75
N PRO A 27 4.12 1.49 -8.10
CA PRO A 27 4.63 0.70 -9.20
C PRO A 27 4.68 -0.79 -8.87
N PHE A 28 4.52 -1.64 -9.89
CA PHE A 28 4.51 -3.11 -9.74
C PHE A 28 5.78 -3.69 -9.11
N VAL A 29 6.90 -2.97 -9.23
CA VAL A 29 8.19 -3.35 -8.64
C VAL A 29 8.15 -3.34 -7.10
N LYS A 30 7.14 -2.69 -6.50
CA LYS A 30 6.92 -2.67 -5.04
C LYS A 30 5.93 -3.72 -4.55
N LEU A 31 5.41 -4.56 -5.45
CA LEU A 31 4.53 -5.68 -5.10
C LEU A 31 5.36 -6.87 -4.62
N SER A 32 4.78 -7.70 -3.75
CA SER A 32 5.42 -8.93 -3.25
C SER A 32 5.74 -9.88 -4.40
N LYS A 33 4.77 -10.07 -5.31
CA LYS A 33 4.94 -10.78 -6.57
C LYS A 33 4.82 -9.79 -7.73
N ILE A 34 5.88 -9.65 -8.51
CA ILE A 34 5.91 -8.74 -9.66
C ILE A 34 5.12 -9.38 -10.81
N PRO A 35 4.02 -8.76 -11.28
CA PRO A 35 3.28 -9.25 -12.44
C PRO A 35 4.17 -9.27 -13.70
N THR A 36 4.11 -10.36 -14.45
CA THR A 36 4.85 -10.55 -15.70
C THR A 36 3.90 -10.50 -16.90
N VAL A 37 4.42 -10.64 -18.12
CA VAL A 37 3.58 -10.70 -19.33
C VAL A 37 2.71 -11.96 -19.35
N GLU A 38 3.18 -13.03 -18.70
CA GLU A 38 2.52 -14.34 -18.59
C GLU A 38 1.62 -14.45 -17.35
N ASP A 39 1.77 -13.55 -16.37
CA ASP A 39 1.01 -13.53 -15.12
C ASP A 39 0.62 -12.10 -14.78
N LYS A 40 -0.37 -11.57 -15.50
CA LYS A 40 -0.86 -10.18 -15.36
C LYS A 40 -1.88 -10.08 -14.24
N ILE A 41 -2.07 -8.86 -13.73
CA ILE A 41 -3.19 -8.54 -12.84
C ILE A 41 -4.47 -8.51 -13.66
N ILE A 42 -5.40 -9.42 -13.34
CA ILE A 42 -6.72 -9.52 -13.97
C ILE A 42 -7.78 -8.75 -13.21
N GLU A 43 -7.64 -8.65 -11.89
CA GLU A 43 -8.60 -7.99 -11.04
C GLU A 43 -7.90 -7.23 -9.92
N VAL A 44 -8.44 -6.05 -9.58
CA VAL A 44 -7.99 -5.27 -8.44
C VAL A 44 -9.19 -4.61 -7.78
N TYR A 45 -9.29 -4.70 -6.46
CA TYR A 45 -10.43 -4.18 -5.72
C TYR A 45 -10.02 -3.65 -4.35
N VAL A 46 -10.88 -2.78 -3.79
CA VAL A 46 -10.69 -2.27 -2.42
C VAL A 46 -11.20 -3.33 -1.46
N ASP A 47 -10.32 -3.81 -0.59
CA ASP A 47 -10.65 -4.83 0.39
C ASP A 47 -11.53 -4.23 1.51
N LYS A 48 -12.77 -4.72 1.61
CA LYS A 48 -13.73 -4.28 2.62
C LYS A 48 -13.50 -4.96 3.97
N GLU A 49 -12.93 -6.16 3.98
CA GLU A 49 -12.62 -6.92 5.19
C GLU A 49 -11.45 -6.27 5.93
N LEU A 50 -10.50 -5.71 5.19
CA LEU A 50 -9.41 -4.88 5.71
C LEU A 50 -9.80 -3.40 5.92
N GLY A 51 -11.08 -3.14 6.20
CA GLY A 51 -11.58 -1.82 6.60
C GLY A 51 -11.50 -0.74 5.51
N LYS A 52 -11.35 -1.12 4.24
CA LYS A 52 -11.03 -0.23 3.11
C LYS A 52 -9.68 0.48 3.24
N GLU A 53 -8.74 -0.14 3.94
CA GLU A 53 -7.36 0.36 4.10
C GLU A 53 -6.35 -0.51 3.36
N ALA A 54 -6.82 -1.43 2.51
CA ALA A 54 -5.99 -2.23 1.63
C ALA A 54 -6.63 -2.41 0.24
N VAL A 55 -5.78 -2.74 -0.71
CA VAL A 55 -6.14 -3.14 -2.07
C VAL A 55 -5.70 -4.57 -2.26
N THR A 56 -6.61 -5.41 -2.76
CA THR A 56 -6.32 -6.79 -3.09
C THR A 56 -6.29 -6.93 -4.61
N TYR A 57 -5.31 -7.67 -5.12
CA TYR A 57 -5.17 -7.93 -6.55
C TYR A 57 -5.04 -9.42 -6.82
N LEU A 58 -5.62 -9.85 -7.94
CA LEU A 58 -5.59 -11.21 -8.43
C LEU A 58 -4.85 -11.26 -9.78
N THR A 59 -3.98 -12.25 -9.95
CA THR A 59 -3.26 -12.47 -11.21
C THR A 59 -3.83 -13.64 -12.02
N GLU A 60 -3.44 -13.75 -13.31
CA GLU A 60 -3.89 -14.84 -14.21
C GLU A 60 -3.57 -16.24 -13.66
N SER A 61 -2.46 -16.41 -12.93
CA SER A 61 -2.11 -17.67 -12.27
C SER A 61 -2.97 -18.01 -11.05
N GLY A 62 -3.93 -17.15 -10.68
CA GLY A 62 -4.76 -17.30 -9.48
C GLY A 62 -4.05 -16.87 -8.20
N TYR A 63 -2.91 -16.19 -8.29
CA TYR A 63 -2.24 -15.64 -7.12
C TYR A 63 -2.95 -14.37 -6.66
N GLU A 64 -3.21 -14.29 -5.36
CA GLU A 64 -3.85 -13.16 -4.70
C GLU A 64 -2.95 -12.60 -3.61
N ASP A 65 -2.84 -11.27 -3.54
CA ASP A 65 -2.13 -10.58 -2.46
C ASP A 65 -2.79 -9.24 -2.14
N SER A 66 -2.59 -8.78 -0.90
CA SER A 66 -3.20 -7.58 -0.33
C SER A 66 -2.14 -6.54 0.03
N ILE A 67 -2.35 -5.31 -0.42
CA ILE A 67 -1.44 -4.19 -0.22
C ILE A 67 -2.12 -3.14 0.66
N HIS A 68 -1.57 -2.91 1.84
CA HIS A 68 -2.06 -1.84 2.72
C HIS A 68 -1.80 -0.44 2.15
N LEU A 69 -2.70 0.49 2.43
CA LEU A 69 -2.62 1.90 2.08
C LEU A 69 -1.29 2.53 2.51
N ASP A 70 -0.75 2.09 3.64
CA ASP A 70 0.52 2.54 4.19
C ASP A 70 1.68 2.41 3.19
N VAL A 71 1.69 1.36 2.36
CA VAL A 71 2.71 1.16 1.32
C VAL A 71 2.62 2.24 0.24
N PHE A 72 1.38 2.61 -0.14
CA PHE A 72 1.15 3.71 -1.09
C PHE A 72 1.59 5.04 -0.49
N LEU A 73 1.25 5.31 0.78
CA LEU A 73 1.59 6.55 1.46
C LEU A 73 3.11 6.69 1.67
N ASP A 74 3.80 5.60 2.04
CA ASP A 74 5.26 5.63 2.19
C ASP A 74 5.95 5.91 0.85
N PHE A 75 5.53 5.23 -0.22
CA PHE A 75 6.13 5.41 -1.54
C PHE A 75 5.93 6.84 -2.06
N ASN A 76 4.74 7.39 -1.88
CA ASN A 76 4.41 8.76 -2.31
C ASN A 76 4.87 9.82 -1.29
N LYS A 77 5.56 9.43 -0.21
CA LYS A 77 6.09 10.30 0.83
C LYS A 77 5.04 11.25 1.40
N GLU A 78 3.87 10.70 1.74
CA GLU A 78 2.78 11.49 2.29
C GLU A 78 3.18 12.09 3.66
N PRO A 79 3.12 13.42 3.83
CA PRO A 79 3.69 14.07 5.00
C PRO A 79 3.09 13.64 6.34
N ASP A 80 1.77 13.47 6.44
CA ASP A 80 1.12 13.16 7.71
C ASP A 80 1.41 11.72 8.16
N PHE A 81 1.44 10.79 7.20
CA PHE A 81 1.85 9.41 7.41
C PHE A 81 3.31 9.31 7.86
N LEU A 82 4.23 10.01 7.19
CA LEU A 82 5.64 10.01 7.57
C LEU A 82 5.87 10.59 8.97
N LYS A 83 5.17 11.68 9.33
CA LYS A 83 5.22 12.23 10.69
C LYS A 83 4.75 11.21 11.72
N LYS A 84 3.67 10.48 11.43
CA LYS A 84 3.13 9.44 12.33
C LYS A 84 4.14 8.31 12.53
N ILE A 85 4.75 7.80 11.45
CA ILE A 85 5.81 6.78 11.54
C ILE A 85 7.00 7.29 12.34
N PHE A 86 7.43 8.54 12.07
CA PHE A 86 8.57 9.12 12.76
C PHE A 86 8.31 9.26 14.26
N LEU A 87 7.14 9.76 14.65
CA LEU A 87 6.72 9.85 16.05
C LEU A 87 6.68 8.47 16.72
N PHE A 88 6.13 7.47 16.03
CA PHE A 88 6.11 6.09 16.53
C PHE A 88 7.53 5.57 16.80
N LYS A 89 8.45 5.71 15.82
CA LYS A 89 9.85 5.29 15.96
C LYS A 89 10.57 5.99 17.11
N LEU A 90 10.31 7.28 17.32
CA LEU A 90 10.90 8.03 18.44
C LEU A 90 10.36 7.52 19.79
N THR A 91 9.07 7.24 19.87
CA THR A 91 8.43 6.72 21.09
C THR A 91 8.96 5.34 21.44
N ASP A 92 9.15 4.48 20.44
CA ASP A 92 9.71 3.15 20.62
C ASP A 92 11.14 3.19 21.15
N LYS A 93 12.00 4.04 20.55
CA LYS A 93 13.37 4.27 21.05
C LYS A 93 13.40 4.84 22.47
N ALA A 94 12.48 5.75 22.80
CA ALA A 94 12.38 6.30 24.14
C ALA A 94 12.00 5.22 25.16
N ARG A 95 11.11 4.30 24.79
CA ARG A 95 10.77 3.13 25.61
C ARG A 95 11.96 2.22 25.82
N GLU A 96 12.69 1.86 24.75
CA GLU A 96 13.90 1.03 24.86
C GLU A 96 14.94 1.65 25.80
N ALA A 97 15.13 2.96 25.73
CA ALA A 97 16.06 3.67 26.60
C ALA A 97 15.62 3.67 28.08
N LEU A 98 14.31 3.70 28.35
CA LEU A 98 13.77 3.60 29.71
C LEU A 98 13.90 2.18 30.26
N ASP A 99 13.62 1.16 29.44
CA ASP A 99 13.72 -0.26 29.85
C ASP A 99 15.17 -0.69 30.11
N ALA A 100 16.14 0.02 29.51
CA ALA A 100 17.58 -0.21 29.71
C ALA A 100 18.19 0.55 30.91
N SER A 101 17.41 1.39 31.60
CA SER A 101 17.83 2.17 32.78
C SER A 101 17.38 1.53 34.09
#